data_AF-A0AAW0IXU6-F1
#
_entry.id   AF-A0AAW0IXU6-F1
#
_cell.length_a   1.000
_cell.length_b   1.000
_cell.length_c   1.000
_cell.angle_alpha   90.00
_cell.angle_beta   90.00
_cell.angle_gamma   90.00
#
_symmetry.space_group_name_H-M   'P 1'
#
loop_
_entity.id
_entity.type
_entity.pdbx_description
1 polymer ?
#
loop_
_entity_poly.entity_id
_entity_poly.type
_entity_poly.pdbx_seq_one_letter_code
_entity_poly.pdbx_strand_id
1 'polypeptide(L)'
;MALWYQPPSTLNLISPTLKLNFLRCNCNLSISNSRPTHIPELEPKPVFTSVKTFAPATVANLGPSYDFLGCAVDGLEDFISLFVDSSVRPGEIAIMQIFGDIAEKLSCDPLSYCA
;
A
#
# COMPACT_ATOMS: atom_id res chain seq x y z
N MET A 1 22.97 -10.14 -20.15
CA MET A 1 23.99 -10.14 -19.08
C MET A 1 24.81 -8.89 -19.23
N ALA A 2 24.54 -7.88 -18.40
CA ALA A 2 25.36 -6.70 -18.24
C ALA A 2 25.33 -6.39 -16.73
N LEU A 3 26.47 -6.61 -16.06
CA LEU A 3 26.67 -6.28 -14.66
C LEU A 3 26.87 -4.77 -14.55
N TRP A 4 26.03 -4.10 -13.77
CA TRP A 4 26.37 -2.81 -13.17
C TRP A 4 26.75 -3.07 -11.72
N TYR A 5 28.05 -3.00 -11.44
CA TYR A 5 28.62 -3.12 -10.11
C TYR A 5 28.78 -1.71 -9.54
N GLN A 6 28.07 -1.39 -8.46
CA GLN A 6 28.36 -0.21 -7.62
C GLN A 6 29.10 -0.68 -6.37
N PRO A 7 30.27 -0.11 -6.02
CA PRO A 7 30.96 -0.46 -4.78
C PRO A 7 30.16 0.04 -3.56
N PRO A 8 30.25 -0.65 -2.40
CA PRO A 8 29.55 -0.23 -1.20
C PRO A 8 30.15 1.09 -0.68
N SER A 9 29.36 2.16 -0.72
CA SER A 9 29.66 3.37 0.04
C SER A 9 29.60 3.04 1.53
N THR A 10 30.73 3.22 2.21
CA THR A 10 30.88 3.16 3.66
C THR A 10 29.73 3.89 4.36
N LEU A 11 28.92 3.15 5.13
CA LEU A 11 27.89 3.73 6.00
C LEU A 11 28.57 4.50 7.13
N ASN A 12 28.74 5.82 6.94
CA ASN A 12 28.94 6.72 8.07
C ASN A 12 27.63 6.76 8.86
N LEU A 13 27.66 6.21 10.07
CA LEU A 13 26.60 6.30 11.06
C LEU A 13 26.40 7.78 11.44
N ILE A 14 25.46 8.45 10.76
CA ILE A 14 24.94 9.73 11.21
C ILE A 14 23.58 9.44 11.82
N SER A 15 23.52 9.41 13.15
CA SER A 15 22.27 9.37 13.90
C SER A 15 21.44 10.63 13.60
N PRO A 16 20.21 10.51 13.07
CA PRO A 16 19.25 11.59 13.16
C PRO A 16 18.46 11.39 14.45
N THR A 17 18.73 12.23 15.46
CA THR A 17 17.80 12.41 16.58
C THR A 17 16.50 13.01 16.04
N LEU A 18 15.57 12.17 15.61
CA LEU A 18 14.21 12.59 15.29
C LEU A 18 13.46 12.80 16.60
N LYS A 19 13.26 14.07 16.98
CA LYS A 19 12.30 14.46 18.02
C LYS A 19 10.90 14.05 17.55
N LEU A 20 10.37 12.99 18.15
CA LEU A 20 8.97 12.58 18.02
C LEU A 20 8.09 13.59 18.77
N ASN A 21 7.51 14.54 18.04
CA ASN A 21 6.39 15.32 18.55
C ASN A 21 5.14 14.43 18.44
N PHE A 22 4.67 13.94 19.58
CA PHE A 22 3.41 13.20 19.69
C PHE A 22 2.25 14.07 19.21
N LEU A 23 1.71 13.78 18.02
CA LEU A 23 0.42 14.30 17.59
C LEU A 23 -0.68 13.45 18.21
N ARG A 24 -1.27 13.97 19.28
CA ARG A 24 -2.44 13.40 19.96
C ARG A 24 -3.67 13.61 19.08
N CYS A 25 -4.05 12.61 18.28
CA CYS A 25 -5.31 12.64 17.55
C CYS A 25 -6.46 12.35 18.52
N ASN A 26 -7.28 13.37 18.78
CA ASN A 26 -8.47 13.26 19.62
C ASN A 26 -9.70 13.34 18.70
N CYS A 27 -10.13 12.20 18.16
CA CYS A 27 -11.26 12.13 17.24
C CYS A 27 -12.56 11.86 18.03
N ASN A 28 -13.27 12.93 18.41
CA ASN A 28 -14.70 12.84 18.68
C ASN A 28 -15.43 12.83 17.34
N LEU A 29 -15.76 11.64 16.86
CA LEU A 29 -16.45 11.45 15.58
C LEU A 29 -17.97 11.64 15.76
N SER A 30 -18.43 12.89 15.72
CA SER A 30 -19.85 13.19 15.44
C SER A 30 -20.00 13.37 13.93
N ILE A 31 -20.33 12.30 13.21
CA ILE A 31 -20.73 12.37 11.80
C ILE A 31 -22.07 13.13 11.76
N SER A 32 -22.02 14.42 11.43
CA SER A 32 -23.19 15.17 10.99
C SER A 32 -23.30 15.00 9.47
N ASN A 33 -24.43 14.46 9.01
CA ASN A 33 -24.77 14.26 7.59
C ASN A 33 -25.02 15.59 6.85
N SER A 34 -24.07 16.52 6.88
CA SER A 34 -24.12 17.71 6.02
C SER A 34 -23.33 17.44 4.75
N ARG A 35 -24.03 17.13 3.66
CA ARG A 35 -23.50 17.12 2.29
C ARG A 35 -22.83 18.47 2.00
N PRO A 36 -21.50 18.55 1.85
CA PRO A 36 -20.89 19.77 1.37
C PRO A 36 -21.22 19.89 -0.11
N THR A 37 -21.87 20.99 -0.50
CA THR A 37 -21.94 21.41 -1.90
C THR A 37 -20.54 21.87 -2.31
N HIS A 38 -19.63 20.91 -2.52
CA HIS A 38 -18.27 21.20 -2.95
C HIS A 38 -18.34 21.66 -4.40
N ILE A 39 -17.88 22.89 -4.64
CA ILE A 39 -17.43 23.34 -5.97
C ILE A 39 -16.55 22.22 -6.52
N PRO A 40 -16.66 21.80 -7.79
CA PRO A 40 -15.78 20.77 -8.33
C PRO A 40 -14.37 21.36 -8.40
N GLU A 41 -13.65 21.29 -7.29
CA GLU A 41 -12.19 21.28 -7.30
C GLU A 41 -11.85 20.05 -8.14
N LEU A 42 -11.46 20.32 -9.37
CA LEU A 42 -11.13 19.31 -10.36
C LEU A 42 -10.08 18.41 -9.72
N GLU A 43 -10.40 17.13 -9.46
CA GLU A 43 -9.42 16.21 -8.91
C GLU A 43 -8.12 16.32 -9.72
N PRO A 44 -6.96 16.42 -9.05
CA PRO A 44 -5.71 16.59 -9.74
C PRO A 44 -5.51 15.41 -10.69
N LYS A 45 -5.09 15.71 -11.93
CA LYS A 45 -4.83 14.65 -12.90
C LYS A 45 -3.75 13.71 -12.34
N PRO A 46 -3.95 12.39 -12.39
CA PRO A 46 -2.98 11.44 -11.88
C PRO A 46 -1.67 11.58 -12.66
N VAL A 47 -0.55 11.58 -11.94
CA VAL A 47 0.80 11.68 -12.54
C VAL A 47 1.12 10.42 -13.34
N PHE A 48 0.64 9.27 -12.87
CA PHE A 48 0.78 7.98 -13.54
C PHE A 48 -0.61 7.36 -13.73
N THR A 49 -0.87 6.88 -14.94
CA THR A 49 -2.09 6.14 -15.26
C THR A 49 -1.91 4.63 -15.13
N SER A 50 -0.70 4.15 -14.91
CA SER A 50 -0.42 2.77 -14.57
C SER A 50 0.79 2.68 -13.66
N VAL A 51 0.68 1.85 -12.62
CA VAL A 51 1.75 1.57 -11.66
C VAL A 51 1.81 0.07 -11.39
N LYS A 52 3.02 -0.43 -11.15
CA LYS A 52 3.24 -1.79 -10.68
C LYS A 52 4.06 -1.72 -9.41
N THR A 53 3.59 -2.43 -8.38
CA THR A 53 4.26 -2.55 -7.09
C THR A 53 4.38 -4.02 -6.71
N PHE A 54 5.16 -4.30 -5.67
CA PHE A 54 5.28 -5.63 -5.09
C PHE A 54 5.15 -5.58 -3.57
N ALA A 55 4.72 -6.68 -2.98
CA ALA A 55 4.62 -6.87 -1.54
C ALA A 55 5.39 -8.14 -1.16
N PRO A 56 6.44 -8.05 -0.33
CA PRO A 56 7.22 -9.22 0.05
C PRO A 56 6.46 -10.11 1.05
N ALA A 57 6.73 -11.40 0.99
CA ALA A 57 6.30 -12.34 2.01
C ALA A 57 6.91 -11.97 3.37
N THR A 58 6.18 -12.24 4.45
CA THR A 58 6.63 -11.94 5.81
C THR A 58 6.60 -13.18 6.70
N VAL A 59 7.56 -13.26 7.61
CA VAL A 59 7.56 -14.22 8.72
C VAL A 59 7.36 -13.43 9.99
N ALA A 60 6.33 -13.78 10.76
CA ALA A 60 6.03 -13.18 12.06
C ALA A 60 6.27 -14.18 13.22
N ASN A 61 6.01 -13.74 14.45
CA ASN A 61 6.08 -14.58 15.66
C ASN A 61 7.46 -15.20 15.92
N LEU A 62 8.51 -14.44 15.60
CA LEU A 62 9.89 -14.86 15.83
C LEU A 62 10.25 -14.69 17.31
N GLY A 63 10.44 -15.82 18.00
CA GLY A 63 10.99 -15.86 19.37
C GLY A 63 10.03 -15.36 20.47
N PRO A 64 10.54 -14.90 21.64
CA PRO A 64 9.73 -14.59 22.83
C PRO A 64 8.84 -13.33 22.69
N SER A 65 8.86 -12.66 21.53
CA SER A 65 8.09 -11.45 21.24
C SER A 65 6.98 -11.76 20.22
N TYR A 66 6.05 -12.62 20.64
CA TYR A 66 4.84 -12.96 19.89
C TYR A 66 4.08 -11.68 19.51
N ASP A 67 3.61 -11.58 18.27
CA ASP A 67 2.91 -10.42 17.67
C ASP A 67 3.70 -9.10 17.49
N PHE A 68 4.99 -9.00 17.85
CA PHE A 68 5.77 -7.76 17.70
C PHE A 68 6.83 -7.78 16.61
N LEU A 69 7.35 -8.96 16.26
CA LEU A 69 8.46 -9.10 15.32
C LEU A 69 8.00 -9.75 14.02
N GLY A 70 8.34 -9.09 12.92
CA GLY A 70 8.17 -9.61 11.56
C GLY A 70 9.43 -9.35 10.73
N CYS A 71 9.74 -10.25 9.80
CA CYS A 71 10.83 -10.13 8.85
C CYS A 71 10.32 -10.34 7.43
N ALA A 72 10.64 -9.42 6.52
CA ALA A 72 10.39 -9.60 5.09
C ALA A 72 11.34 -10.64 4.50
N VAL A 73 10.84 -11.49 3.62
CA VAL A 73 11.60 -12.56 2.98
C VAL A 73 11.93 -12.14 1.56
N ASP A 74 13.22 -12.16 1.22
CA ASP A 74 13.69 -11.88 -0.13
C ASP A 74 13.32 -13.01 -1.11
N GLY A 75 12.98 -12.63 -2.35
CA GLY A 75 12.70 -13.56 -3.44
C GLY A 75 11.31 -14.21 -3.43
N LEU A 76 10.45 -13.89 -2.46
CA LEU A 76 9.06 -14.34 -2.43
C LEU A 76 8.12 -13.15 -2.24
N GLU A 77 7.40 -12.79 -3.30
CA GLU A 77 6.63 -11.54 -3.35
C GLU A 77 5.38 -11.69 -4.20
N ASP A 78 4.35 -10.91 -3.87
CA ASP A 78 3.19 -10.68 -4.72
C ASP A 78 3.37 -9.42 -5.56
N PHE A 79 2.89 -9.43 -6.79
CA PHE A 79 2.89 -8.24 -7.65
C PHE A 79 1.47 -7.70 -7.86
N ILE A 80 1.33 -6.38 -7.74
CA ILE A 80 0.06 -5.69 -7.96
C ILE A 80 0.28 -4.67 -9.07
N SER A 81 -0.55 -4.76 -10.12
CA SER A 81 -0.56 -3.77 -11.21
C SER A 81 -1.90 -3.04 -11.17
N LEU A 82 -1.83 -1.71 -11.17
CA LEU A 82 -2.98 -0.82 -11.16
C LEU A 82 -2.93 0.06 -12.40
N PHE A 83 -4.10 0.42 -12.91
CA PHE A 83 -4.23 1.43 -13.94
C PHE A 83 -5.53 2.20 -13.81
N VAL A 84 -5.53 3.43 -14.33
CA VAL A 84 -6.70 4.31 -14.34
C VAL A 84 -7.59 3.91 -15.50
N ASP A 85 -8.81 3.46 -15.18
CA ASP A 85 -9.83 3.14 -16.17
C ASP A 85 -10.87 4.25 -16.23
N SER A 86 -10.99 4.91 -17.40
CA SER A 86 -11.97 5.97 -17.62
C SER A 86 -13.42 5.48 -17.65
N SER A 87 -13.65 4.17 -17.77
CA SER A 87 -14.98 3.57 -17.72
C SER A 87 -15.48 3.31 -16.29
N VAL A 88 -14.58 3.33 -15.30
CA VAL A 88 -14.91 3.20 -13.88
C VAL A 88 -15.23 4.59 -13.31
N ARG A 89 -16.27 4.68 -12.47
CA ARG A 89 -16.66 5.97 -11.89
C ARG A 89 -15.58 6.44 -10.90
N PRO A 90 -15.33 7.76 -10.81
CA PRO A 90 -14.40 8.30 -9.82
C PRO A 90 -14.74 7.81 -8.41
N GLY A 91 -13.72 7.38 -7.66
CA GLY A 91 -13.88 6.82 -6.32
C GLY A 91 -14.26 5.33 -6.26
N GLU A 92 -14.47 4.67 -7.40
CA GLU A 92 -14.69 3.21 -7.47
C GLU A 92 -13.40 2.49 -7.88
N ILE A 93 -13.24 1.25 -7.39
CA ILE A 93 -12.12 0.36 -7.72
C ILE A 93 -12.72 -0.92 -8.30
N ALA A 94 -12.07 -1.50 -9.30
CA ALA A 94 -12.42 -2.80 -9.85
C ALA A 94 -11.19 -3.72 -9.85
N ILE A 95 -11.37 -4.99 -9.51
CA ILE A 95 -10.34 -6.02 -9.62
C ILE A 95 -10.61 -6.79 -10.91
N MET A 96 -9.69 -6.71 -11.87
CA MET A 96 -9.88 -7.38 -13.16
C MET A 96 -9.44 -8.84 -13.14
N GLN A 97 -8.32 -9.12 -12.49
CA GLN A 97 -7.71 -10.44 -12.54
C GLN A 97 -6.81 -10.66 -11.33
N ILE A 98 -6.87 -11.87 -10.81
CA ILE A 98 -5.99 -12.36 -9.75
C ILE A 98 -5.24 -13.56 -10.33
N PHE A 99 -3.90 -13.51 -10.29
CA PHE A 99 -3.04 -14.59 -10.77
C PHE A 99 -2.51 -15.40 -9.58
N GLY A 100 -2.20 -16.68 -9.80
CA GLY A 100 -1.69 -17.55 -8.74
C GLY A 100 -2.76 -18.14 -7.81
N ASP A 101 -4.02 -17.74 -7.97
CA ASP A 101 -5.16 -18.35 -7.28
C ASP A 101 -5.61 -19.64 -7.97
N ILE A 102 -4.90 -20.73 -7.70
CA ILE A 102 -5.14 -22.05 -8.31
C ILE A 102 -6.54 -22.59 -7.95
N ALA A 103 -7.10 -22.16 -6.83
CA ALA A 103 -8.37 -22.68 -6.31
C ALA A 103 -9.56 -21.75 -6.56
N GLU A 104 -9.38 -20.63 -7.29
CA GLU A 104 -10.40 -19.59 -7.53
C GLU A 104 -11.12 -19.18 -6.24
N LYS A 105 -10.37 -19.11 -5.13
CA LYS A 105 -10.92 -18.82 -3.81
C LYS A 105 -11.02 -17.31 -3.56
N LEU A 106 -10.29 -16.51 -4.33
CA LEU A 106 -10.27 -15.06 -4.23
C LEU A 106 -11.33 -14.45 -5.15
N SER A 107 -12.06 -13.49 -4.60
CA SER A 107 -13.13 -12.79 -5.31
C SER A 107 -12.57 -11.57 -6.03
N CYS A 108 -13.06 -11.31 -7.25
CA CYS A 108 -12.80 -10.03 -7.92
C CYS A 108 -13.72 -8.89 -7.44
N ASP A 109 -14.65 -9.17 -6.52
CA ASP A 109 -15.43 -8.12 -5.86
C ASP A 109 -14.61 -7.46 -4.75
N PRO A 110 -14.23 -6.17 -4.88
CA PRO A 110 -13.43 -5.47 -3.87
C PRO A 110 -14.10 -5.39 -2.50
N LEU A 111 -15.44 -5.46 -2.43
CA LEU A 111 -16.17 -5.44 -1.16
C LEU A 111 -16.03 -6.75 -0.37
N SER A 112 -15.52 -7.82 -0.99
CA SER A 112 -15.30 -9.11 -0.31
C SER A 112 -14.14 -9.09 0.70
N TYR A 113 -13.32 -8.03 0.73
CA TYR A 113 -12.12 -7.97 1.57
C TYR A 113 -12.21 -6.94 2.71
N CYS A 114 -12.61 -5.70 2.39
CA CYS A 114 -12.53 -4.56 3.30
C CYS A 114 -13.86 -3.78 3.36
N ALA A 115 -14.97 -4.47 3.60
CA ALA A 115 -16.27 -3.86 3.89
C ALA A 115 -16.55 -3.81 5.39
#